data_AF-A0A950S944-F1
#
_entry.id   AF-A0A950S944-F1
#
_cell.length_a   1.000
_cell.length_b   1.000
_cell.length_c   1.000
_cell.angle_alpha   90.00
_cell.angle_beta   90.00
_cell.angle_gamma   90.00
#
_symmetry.space_group_name_H-M   'P 1'
#
loop_
_entity.id
_entity.type
_entity.pdbx_description
1 polymer ?
#
loop_
_entity_poly.entity_id
_entity_poly.type
_entity_poly.pdbx_seq_one_letter_code
_entity_poly.pdbx_strand_id
1 'polypeptide(L)'
;MPYDLARFGVTDMMSCRGRLRGLFDEDPGSTAGAAQRVVDFFYDELVDERGGHAFALVRFFKTERFDALDGGQQEFALKTAGSAALDDDVRCLTLLATTGDEPAWHSPEQSRGHRAIPLTSIDMVEQAPMIAQLIKQLGLSVATVVRPEAGLILDTEGRKQNVFYVPEALGSPHIVAQEEFVRPYGIASVIGLGGLISTGDMFALILFSKVPISREVADLFGVLGLNLKIAILPMINRTLLRS
;
A
#
# COMPACT_ATOMS: atom_id res chain seq x y z
N MET A 1 -2.94 -17.74 16.08
CA MET A 1 -3.43 -18.63 15.01
C MET A 1 -3.73 -17.77 13.81
N PRO A 2 -3.35 -18.19 12.60
CA PRO A 2 -3.71 -17.50 11.37
C PRO A 2 -5.23 -17.44 11.18
N TYR A 3 -5.71 -16.49 10.38
CA TYR A 3 -7.11 -16.29 10.05
C TYR A 3 -7.39 -16.79 8.64
N ASP A 4 -8.41 -17.65 8.50
CA ASP A 4 -8.92 -18.06 7.19
C ASP A 4 -9.62 -16.86 6.53
N LEU A 5 -9.05 -16.37 5.42
CA LEU A 5 -9.52 -15.18 4.74
C LEU A 5 -10.94 -15.36 4.16
N ALA A 6 -11.31 -16.57 3.74
CA ALA A 6 -12.65 -16.85 3.19
C ALA A 6 -13.75 -16.78 4.26
N ARG A 7 -13.36 -16.93 5.53
CA ARG A 7 -14.28 -16.93 6.68
C ARG A 7 -14.06 -15.76 7.62
N PHE A 8 -13.24 -14.78 7.21
CA PHE A 8 -12.83 -13.66 8.03
C PHE A 8 -14.04 -12.83 8.48
N GLY A 9 -14.29 -12.84 9.80
CA GLY A 9 -15.43 -12.16 10.39
C GLY A 9 -15.04 -10.98 11.29
N VAL A 10 -16.05 -10.41 11.95
CA VAL A 10 -15.87 -9.31 12.91
C VAL A 10 -14.95 -9.70 14.08
N THR A 11 -15.08 -10.93 14.59
CA THR A 11 -14.23 -11.44 15.67
C THR A 11 -12.77 -11.53 15.24
N ASP A 12 -12.50 -12.01 14.03
CA ASP A 12 -11.16 -12.07 13.45
C ASP A 12 -10.58 -10.68 13.23
N MET A 13 -11.39 -9.75 12.71
CA MET A 13 -11.00 -8.35 12.56
C MET A 13 -10.60 -7.72 13.90
N MET A 14 -11.38 -7.93 14.97
CA MET A 14 -11.07 -7.39 16.29
C MET A 14 -9.78 -7.98 16.87
N SER A 15 -9.57 -9.29 16.70
CA SER A 15 -8.35 -10.00 17.11
C SER A 15 -7.13 -9.52 16.31
N CYS A 16 -7.27 -9.47 14.98
CA CYS A 16 -6.25 -9.00 14.04
C CYS A 16 -5.82 -7.57 14.37
N ARG A 17 -6.79 -6.67 14.65
CA ARG A 17 -6.52 -5.31 15.11
C ARG A 17 -5.66 -5.26 16.38
N GLY A 18 -5.94 -6.14 17.35
CA GLY A 18 -5.16 -6.23 18.59
C GLY A 18 -3.71 -6.61 18.32
N ARG A 19 -3.49 -7.63 17.48
CA ARG A 19 -2.15 -8.11 17.12
C ARG A 19 -1.38 -7.11 16.25
N LEU A 20 -2.06 -6.46 15.32
CA LEU A 20 -1.49 -5.41 14.48
C LEU A 20 -0.93 -4.26 15.32
N ARG A 21 -1.62 -3.86 16.40
CA ARG A 21 -1.10 -2.86 17.34
C ARG A 21 0.17 -3.34 18.05
N GLY A 22 0.21 -4.60 18.46
CA GLY A 22 1.37 -5.20 19.13
C GLY A 22 2.65 -5.26 18.29
N LEU A 23 2.55 -5.19 16.95
CA LEU A 23 3.74 -5.12 16.06
C LEU A 23 4.64 -3.91 16.34
N PHE A 24 4.09 -2.89 17.00
CA PHE A 24 4.74 -1.62 17.26
C PHE A 24 5.00 -1.39 18.76
N ASP A 25 4.82 -2.42 19.59
CA ASP A 25 5.21 -2.36 21.01
C ASP A 25 6.74 -2.22 21.15
N GLU A 26 7.48 -2.83 20.23
CA GLU A 26 8.92 -2.66 20.08
C GLU A 26 9.25 -1.66 18.96
N ASP A 27 10.26 -0.82 19.17
CA ASP A 27 10.72 0.14 18.14
C ASP A 27 11.20 -0.61 16.88
N PRO A 28 10.57 -0.41 15.71
CA PRO A 28 10.98 -1.04 14.47
C PRO A 28 12.28 -0.45 13.89
N GLY A 29 12.87 0.59 14.52
CA GLY A 29 14.15 1.19 14.16
C GLY A 29 14.10 2.12 12.95
N SER A 30 13.20 1.88 12.01
CA SER A 30 12.96 2.73 10.83
C SER A 30 11.54 2.59 10.29
N THR A 31 11.11 3.54 9.46
CA THR A 31 9.83 3.48 8.74
C THR A 31 9.75 2.27 7.81
N ALA A 32 10.85 1.92 7.13
CA ALA A 32 10.92 0.73 6.28
C ALA A 32 10.81 -0.56 7.11
N GLY A 33 11.46 -0.64 8.28
CA GLY A 33 11.33 -1.78 9.19
C GLY A 33 9.90 -1.93 9.74
N ALA A 34 9.23 -0.82 10.02
CA ALA A 34 7.83 -0.80 10.43
C ALA A 34 6.92 -1.32 9.31
N ALA A 35 7.13 -0.86 8.07
CA ALA A 35 6.43 -1.32 6.89
C ALA A 35 6.68 -2.82 6.64
N GLN A 36 7.90 -3.31 6.85
CA GLN A 36 8.25 -4.72 6.70
C GLN A 36 7.47 -5.62 7.67
N ARG A 37 7.42 -5.25 8.95
CA ARG A 37 6.61 -5.97 9.94
C ARG A 37 5.13 -6.04 9.55
N VAL A 38 4.60 -4.99 8.95
CA VAL A 38 3.19 -4.95 8.49
C VAL A 38 2.97 -5.90 7.32
N VAL A 39 3.82 -5.86 6.28
CA VAL A 39 3.62 -6.76 5.12
C VAL A 39 3.79 -8.22 5.51
N ASP A 40 4.75 -8.53 6.39
CA ASP A 40 4.97 -9.88 6.90
C ASP A 40 3.76 -10.36 7.71
N PHE A 41 3.25 -9.53 8.63
CA PHE A 41 2.05 -9.85 9.39
C PHE A 41 0.86 -10.18 8.49
N PHE A 42 0.57 -9.35 7.48
CA PHE A 42 -0.57 -9.60 6.59
C PHE A 42 -0.34 -10.80 5.66
N TYR A 43 0.90 -11.11 5.31
CA TYR A 43 1.23 -12.27 4.49
C TYR A 43 1.15 -13.58 5.29
N ASP A 44 1.67 -13.61 6.51
CA ASP A 44 1.76 -14.82 7.34
C ASP A 44 0.46 -15.15 8.08
N GLU A 45 -0.28 -14.12 8.52
CA GLU A 45 -1.45 -14.34 9.39
C GLU A 45 -2.75 -14.55 8.65
N LEU A 46 -2.81 -14.30 7.35
CA LEU A 46 -4.02 -14.47 6.55
C LEU A 46 -3.80 -15.65 5.60
N VAL A 47 -4.55 -16.73 5.83
CA VAL A 47 -4.39 -18.01 5.14
C VAL A 47 -5.65 -18.41 4.38
N ASP A 48 -5.49 -19.31 3.43
CA ASP A 48 -6.59 -19.99 2.74
C ASP A 48 -7.16 -21.14 3.60
N GLU A 49 -8.22 -21.78 3.10
CA GLU A 49 -8.87 -22.93 3.76
C GLU A 49 -7.94 -24.13 4.01
N ARG A 50 -6.79 -24.19 3.33
CA ARG A 50 -5.79 -25.26 3.43
C ARG A 50 -4.61 -24.88 4.33
N GLY A 51 -4.61 -23.65 4.87
CA GLY A 51 -3.54 -23.12 5.69
C GLY A 51 -2.35 -22.56 4.90
N GLY A 52 -2.44 -22.42 3.57
CA GLY A 52 -1.45 -21.71 2.77
C GLY A 52 -1.67 -20.20 2.82
N HIS A 53 -0.67 -19.39 2.46
CA HIS A 53 -0.82 -17.93 2.44
C HIS A 53 -1.96 -17.51 1.50
N ALA A 54 -2.91 -16.71 1.99
CA ALA A 54 -4.06 -16.24 1.20
C ALA A 54 -3.66 -15.18 0.17
N PHE A 55 -2.55 -14.48 0.40
CA PHE A 55 -2.01 -13.48 -0.51
C PHE A 55 -0.82 -14.03 -1.27
N ALA A 56 -0.74 -13.73 -2.56
CA ALA A 56 0.46 -14.01 -3.35
C ALA A 56 1.51 -12.90 -3.14
N LEU A 57 1.06 -11.68 -2.89
CA LEU A 57 1.92 -10.51 -2.77
C LEU A 57 1.26 -9.45 -1.87
N VAL A 58 2.05 -8.91 -0.94
CA VAL A 58 1.67 -7.82 -0.04
C VAL A 58 2.71 -6.71 -0.17
N ARG A 59 2.28 -5.46 -0.39
CA ARG A 59 3.18 -4.34 -0.67
C ARG A 59 2.79 -3.11 0.12
N PHE A 60 3.78 -2.44 0.70
CA PHE A 60 3.58 -1.19 1.41
C PHE A 60 4.26 -0.05 0.66
N PHE A 61 3.47 0.96 0.33
CA PHE A 61 3.90 2.18 -0.35
C PHE A 61 3.72 3.41 0.52
N LYS A 62 4.55 4.42 0.28
CA LYS A 62 4.43 5.77 0.82
C LYS A 62 4.81 6.77 -0.27
N THR A 63 4.15 7.92 -0.33
CA THR A 63 4.65 9.02 -1.16
C THR A 63 5.77 9.75 -0.46
N GLU A 64 6.86 9.99 -1.17
CA GLU A 64 8.02 10.74 -0.67
C GLU A 64 8.46 11.75 -1.72
N ARG A 65 9.12 12.83 -1.30
CA ARG A 65 9.71 13.77 -2.25
C ARG A 65 10.88 13.13 -2.96
N PHE A 66 11.08 13.49 -4.22
CA PHE A 66 12.18 12.99 -5.03
C PHE A 66 13.55 13.24 -4.39
N ASP A 67 13.77 14.42 -3.78
CA ASP A 67 15.01 14.76 -3.09
C ASP A 67 15.27 13.98 -1.80
N ALA A 68 14.24 13.36 -1.24
CA ALA A 68 14.32 12.54 -0.02
C ALA A 68 14.54 11.05 -0.29
N LEU A 69 14.45 10.61 -1.56
CA LEU A 69 14.67 9.23 -1.96
C LEU A 69 16.16 8.86 -1.91
N ASP A 70 16.45 7.56 -1.73
CA ASP A 70 17.82 7.07 -1.93
C ASP A 70 18.23 7.13 -3.42
N GLY A 71 19.54 7.07 -3.69
CA GLY A 71 20.05 7.20 -5.07
C GLY A 71 19.50 6.13 -6.02
N GLY A 72 19.28 4.90 -5.57
CA GLY A 72 18.72 3.84 -6.40
C GLY A 72 17.24 4.05 -6.71
N GLN A 73 16.49 4.64 -5.79
CA GLN A 73 15.10 5.05 -5.99
C GLN A 73 14.99 6.28 -6.91
N GLN A 74 15.90 7.26 -6.78
CA GLN A 74 15.97 8.41 -7.69
C GLN A 74 16.26 7.98 -9.13
N GLU A 75 17.26 7.12 -9.33
CA GLU A 75 17.59 6.56 -10.66
C GLU A 75 16.39 5.82 -11.26
N PHE A 76 15.68 5.04 -10.45
CA PHE A 76 14.49 4.34 -10.90
C PHE A 76 13.38 5.32 -11.31
N ALA A 77 13.11 6.35 -10.49
CA ALA A 77 12.08 7.34 -10.78
C ALA A 77 12.36 8.12 -12.07
N LEU A 78 13.61 8.55 -12.29
CA LEU A 78 14.04 9.21 -13.53
C LEU A 78 13.79 8.33 -14.76
N LYS A 79 14.17 7.05 -14.66
CA LYS A 79 13.94 6.06 -15.73
C LYS A 79 12.45 5.85 -16.01
N THR A 80 11.63 5.75 -14.97
CA THR A 80 10.17 5.59 -15.09
C THR A 80 9.51 6.83 -15.70
N ALA A 81 9.98 8.03 -15.36
CA ALA A 81 9.51 9.27 -15.98
C ALA A 81 9.94 9.44 -17.45
N GLY A 82 10.95 8.68 -17.90
CA GLY A 82 11.59 8.91 -19.19
C GLY A 82 12.27 10.28 -19.26
N SER A 83 12.70 10.82 -18.11
CA SER A 83 13.28 12.16 -17.98
C SER A 83 14.71 12.12 -17.45
N ALA A 84 15.53 13.09 -17.86
CA ALA A 84 16.89 13.26 -17.33
C ALA A 84 16.91 13.98 -15.96
N ALA A 85 15.82 14.67 -15.60
CA ALA A 85 15.68 15.37 -14.32
C ALA A 85 14.21 15.40 -13.87
N LEU A 86 14.00 15.47 -12.56
CA LEU A 86 12.73 15.74 -11.91
C LEU A 86 12.96 16.85 -10.90
N ASP A 87 11.93 17.68 -10.67
CA ASP A 87 12.00 18.69 -9.61
C ASP A 87 12.07 18.00 -8.23
N ASP A 88 12.83 18.60 -7.31
CA ASP A 88 13.11 18.05 -5.97
C ASP A 88 11.85 17.77 -5.15
N ASP A 89 10.77 18.51 -5.38
CA ASP A 89 9.51 18.42 -4.65
C ASP A 89 8.49 17.44 -5.28
N VAL A 90 8.80 16.85 -6.45
CA VAL A 90 7.96 15.83 -7.09
C VAL A 90 7.71 14.69 -6.12
N ARG A 91 6.43 14.31 -5.95
CA ARG A 91 6.05 13.16 -5.13
C ARG A 91 6.26 11.87 -5.91
N CYS A 92 6.95 10.92 -5.30
CA CYS A 92 7.12 9.58 -5.80
C CYS A 92 6.36 8.60 -4.93
N LEU A 93 5.52 7.75 -5.52
CA LEU A 93 4.94 6.60 -4.85
C LEU A 93 6.02 5.53 -4.71
N THR A 94 6.59 5.44 -3.51
CA THR A 94 7.78 4.64 -3.20
C THR A 94 7.40 3.38 -2.44
N LEU A 95 7.97 2.25 -2.84
CA LEU A 95 7.80 0.96 -2.18
C LEU A 95 8.74 0.87 -0.99
N LEU A 96 8.17 0.80 0.22
CA LEU A 96 8.94 0.68 1.46
C LEU A 96 9.15 -0.77 1.90
N ALA A 97 8.19 -1.64 1.61
CA ALA A 97 8.27 -3.05 1.97
C ALA A 97 7.43 -3.91 1.03
N THR A 98 7.83 -5.17 0.88
CA THR A 98 7.14 -6.15 0.05
C THR A 98 7.45 -7.55 0.57
N THR A 99 6.45 -8.43 0.53
CA THR A 99 6.56 -9.87 0.85
C THR A 99 5.60 -10.65 -0.04
N GLY A 100 5.99 -11.82 -0.55
CA GLY A 100 5.12 -12.62 -1.40
C GLY A 100 5.69 -13.98 -1.77
N ASP A 101 5.01 -14.70 -2.66
CA ASP A 101 5.33 -16.08 -3.05
C ASP A 101 6.71 -16.22 -3.73
N GLU A 102 7.21 -15.18 -4.39
CA GLU A 102 8.52 -15.19 -5.06
C GLU A 102 9.66 -14.70 -4.17
N PRO A 103 10.85 -15.33 -4.20
CA PRO A 103 12.03 -14.85 -3.47
C PRO A 103 12.35 -13.37 -3.71
N ALA A 104 12.13 -12.91 -4.96
CA ALA A 104 12.39 -11.53 -5.34
C ALA A 104 11.38 -10.51 -4.77
N TRP A 105 10.27 -10.97 -4.20
CA TRP A 105 9.23 -10.12 -3.63
C TRP A 105 9.43 -9.82 -2.15
N HIS A 106 10.48 -10.36 -1.52
CA HIS A 106 10.87 -10.04 -0.14
C HIS A 106 11.82 -8.83 -0.02
N SER A 107 12.15 -8.18 -1.14
CA SER A 107 13.07 -7.03 -1.17
C SER A 107 12.55 -5.95 -2.11
N PRO A 108 12.34 -4.72 -1.63
CA PRO A 108 11.94 -3.60 -2.49
C PRO A 108 12.91 -3.34 -3.64
N GLU A 109 14.22 -3.51 -3.41
CA GLU A 109 15.29 -3.25 -4.37
C GLU A 109 15.21 -4.15 -5.60
N GLN A 110 14.67 -5.37 -5.42
CA GLN A 110 14.48 -6.35 -6.50
C GLN A 110 13.20 -6.13 -7.30
N SER A 111 12.37 -5.15 -6.92
CA SER A 111 11.16 -4.85 -7.67
C SER A 111 11.47 -4.25 -9.03
N ARG A 112 10.96 -4.88 -10.09
CA ARG A 112 11.25 -4.44 -11.47
C ARG A 112 10.41 -3.26 -11.95
N GLY A 113 9.16 -3.16 -11.49
CA GLY A 113 8.19 -2.20 -12.03
C GLY A 113 7.74 -1.10 -11.06
N HIS A 114 7.88 -1.30 -9.74
CA HIS A 114 7.21 -0.44 -8.76
C HIS A 114 8.14 -0.15 -7.57
N ARG A 115 9.29 0.49 -7.81
CA ARG A 115 10.22 0.93 -6.75
C ARG A 115 9.94 2.36 -6.30
N ALA A 116 9.91 3.29 -7.26
CA ALA A 116 9.58 4.69 -7.04
C ALA A 116 8.90 5.24 -8.29
N ILE A 117 7.59 5.49 -8.22
CA ILE A 117 6.80 5.95 -9.37
C ILE A 117 6.57 7.45 -9.21
N PRO A 118 7.18 8.31 -10.04
CA PRO A 118 7.00 9.75 -9.93
C PRO A 118 5.59 10.15 -10.38
N LEU A 119 4.89 10.87 -9.49
CA LEU A 119 3.54 11.38 -9.70
C LEU A 119 3.64 12.79 -10.31
N THR A 120 4.15 12.88 -11.54
CA THR A 120 4.56 14.15 -12.16
C THR A 120 3.41 15.08 -12.52
N SER A 121 2.21 14.53 -12.75
CA SER A 121 1.01 15.30 -13.06
C SER A 121 -0.26 14.51 -12.74
N ILE A 122 -1.39 15.22 -12.68
CA ILE A 122 -2.71 14.60 -12.55
C ILE A 122 -2.97 13.65 -13.73
N ASP A 123 -2.71 14.12 -14.95
CA ASP A 123 -2.92 13.32 -16.18
C ASP A 123 -2.11 12.02 -16.16
N MET A 124 -0.84 12.07 -15.72
CA MET A 124 -0.01 10.88 -15.61
C MET A 124 -0.63 9.85 -14.66
N VAL A 125 -1.10 10.31 -13.49
CA VAL A 125 -1.75 9.43 -12.52
C VAL A 125 -3.03 8.82 -13.08
N GLU A 126 -3.83 9.61 -13.80
CA GLU A 126 -5.08 9.12 -14.42
C GLU A 126 -4.84 8.09 -15.53
N GLN A 127 -3.67 8.13 -16.19
CA GLN A 127 -3.24 7.09 -17.13
C GLN A 127 -2.69 5.82 -16.46
N ALA A 128 -2.52 5.80 -15.14
CA ALA A 128 -2.12 4.63 -14.36
C ALA A 128 -3.36 4.04 -13.63
N PRO A 129 -4.08 3.06 -14.23
CA PRO A 129 -5.44 2.72 -13.81
C PRO A 129 -5.55 2.26 -12.35
N MET A 130 -4.59 1.45 -11.88
CA MET A 130 -4.57 0.99 -10.48
C MET A 130 -4.31 2.15 -9.51
N ILE A 131 -3.35 3.03 -9.82
CA ILE A 131 -2.94 4.13 -8.92
C ILE A 131 -4.08 5.15 -8.81
N ALA A 132 -4.68 5.54 -9.94
CA ALA A 132 -5.84 6.42 -9.94
C ALA A 132 -6.99 5.83 -9.11
N GLN A 133 -7.25 4.53 -9.26
CA GLN A 133 -8.32 3.86 -8.55
C GLN A 133 -8.04 3.70 -7.06
N LEU A 134 -6.80 3.42 -6.68
CA LEU A 134 -6.34 3.40 -5.29
C LEU A 134 -6.61 4.75 -4.63
N ILE A 135 -6.13 5.84 -5.22
CA ILE A 135 -6.30 7.21 -4.68
C ILE A 135 -7.79 7.54 -4.52
N LYS A 136 -8.60 7.30 -5.56
CA LYS A 136 -10.03 7.62 -5.56
C LYS A 136 -10.81 6.80 -4.52
N GLN A 137 -10.55 5.50 -4.41
CA GLN A 137 -11.25 4.62 -3.47
C GLN A 137 -10.81 4.82 -2.01
N LEU A 138 -9.60 5.33 -1.77
CA LEU A 138 -9.19 5.81 -0.44
C LEU A 138 -9.76 7.19 -0.09
N GLY A 139 -10.66 7.74 -0.92
CA GLY A 139 -11.33 9.02 -0.68
C GLY A 139 -10.46 10.24 -0.94
N LEU A 140 -9.27 10.07 -1.53
CA LEU A 140 -8.30 11.13 -1.78
C LEU A 140 -8.53 11.77 -3.15
N SER A 141 -8.10 13.03 -3.30
CA SER A 141 -8.01 13.68 -4.61
C SER A 141 -6.63 13.46 -5.21
N VAL A 142 -6.56 13.19 -6.52
CA VAL A 142 -5.28 13.05 -7.24
C VAL A 142 -4.45 14.34 -7.11
N ALA A 143 -5.11 15.51 -7.18
CA ALA A 143 -4.46 16.79 -6.99
C ALA A 143 -3.74 16.89 -5.64
N THR A 144 -4.39 16.46 -4.55
CA THR A 144 -3.80 16.48 -3.19
C THR A 144 -2.59 15.55 -3.07
N VAL A 145 -2.59 14.41 -3.77
CA VAL A 145 -1.47 13.46 -3.72
C VAL A 145 -0.29 13.94 -4.58
N VAL A 146 -0.58 14.54 -5.75
CA VAL A 146 0.45 15.08 -6.67
C VAL A 146 1.07 16.37 -6.10
N ARG A 147 0.25 17.25 -5.52
CA ARG A 147 0.65 18.51 -4.90
C ARG A 147 -0.07 18.70 -3.56
N PRO A 148 0.49 18.21 -2.45
CA PRO A 148 -0.10 18.44 -1.14
C PRO A 148 0.00 19.93 -0.77
N GLU A 149 -1.15 20.58 -0.57
CA GLU A 149 -1.22 21.97 -0.11
C GLU A 149 -1.03 22.03 1.42
N ALA A 150 -0.12 22.88 1.88
CA ALA A 150 0.11 23.07 3.31
C ALA A 150 -1.16 23.62 3.99
N GLY A 151 -1.68 22.88 4.98
CA GLY A 151 -2.82 23.30 5.79
C GLY A 151 -4.18 22.71 5.38
N LEU A 152 -4.25 21.94 4.28
CA LEU A 152 -5.50 21.28 3.85
C LEU A 152 -5.53 19.80 4.28
N ILE A 153 -5.27 19.53 5.56
CA ILE A 153 -5.62 18.23 6.18
C ILE A 153 -7.03 18.39 6.75
N LEU A 154 -8.00 18.65 5.88
CA LEU A 154 -9.38 18.36 6.22
C LEU A 154 -9.50 16.84 6.09
N ASP A 155 -9.42 16.17 7.23
CA ASP A 155 -9.75 14.77 7.36
C ASP A 155 -11.18 14.64 6.82
N THR A 156 -11.32 14.11 5.61
CA THR A 156 -12.63 13.80 5.02
C THR A 156 -13.18 12.58 5.74
N GLU A 157 -13.42 12.71 7.05
CA GLU A 157 -14.02 11.71 7.96
C GLU A 157 -15.42 11.26 7.51
N GLY A 158 -15.96 11.84 6.42
CA GLY A 158 -17.28 11.55 5.90
C GLY A 158 -17.35 10.59 4.70
N ARG A 159 -16.25 10.15 4.08
CA ARG A 159 -16.34 9.21 2.93
C ARG A 159 -16.21 7.76 3.39
N LYS A 160 -17.29 7.00 3.19
CA LYS A 160 -17.49 5.58 3.56
C LYS A 160 -16.49 4.57 2.95
N GLN A 161 -15.40 4.99 2.32
CA GLN A 161 -14.48 4.11 1.60
C GLN A 161 -13.03 4.43 2.02
N ASN A 162 -12.54 3.65 2.99
CA ASN A 162 -11.13 3.63 3.43
C ASN A 162 -10.41 2.37 2.91
N VAL A 163 -11.00 1.73 1.90
CA VAL A 163 -10.52 0.49 1.31
C VAL A 163 -10.58 0.61 -0.20
N PHE A 164 -9.45 0.37 -0.84
CA PHE A 164 -9.38 0.04 -2.24
C PHE A 164 -9.75 -1.44 -2.40
N TYR A 165 -10.65 -1.76 -3.33
CA TYR A 165 -11.14 -3.11 -3.54
C TYR A 165 -11.41 -3.37 -5.01
N VAL A 166 -10.81 -4.44 -5.51
CA VAL A 166 -11.06 -5.04 -6.82
C VAL A 166 -11.60 -6.45 -6.56
N PRO A 167 -12.92 -6.68 -6.73
CA PRO A 167 -13.55 -7.96 -6.43
C PRO A 167 -13.04 -9.10 -7.32
N GLU A 168 -12.85 -8.82 -8.61
CA GLU A 168 -12.34 -9.77 -9.59
C GLU A 168 -11.11 -9.15 -10.27
N ALA A 169 -9.95 -9.74 -10.06
CA ALA A 169 -8.69 -9.27 -10.62
C ALA A 169 -8.51 -9.69 -12.08
N LEU A 170 -9.01 -10.89 -12.44
CA LEU A 170 -8.95 -11.41 -13.80
C LEU A 170 -9.78 -10.54 -14.75
N GLY A 171 -9.15 -10.05 -15.82
CA GLY A 171 -9.80 -9.16 -16.78
C GLY A 171 -10.12 -7.76 -16.26
N SER A 172 -9.73 -7.42 -15.03
CA SER A 172 -9.96 -6.09 -14.46
C SER A 172 -9.19 -5.03 -15.26
N PRO A 173 -9.83 -3.94 -15.71
CA PRO A 173 -9.15 -2.86 -16.41
C PRO A 173 -8.19 -2.07 -15.49
N HIS A 174 -8.29 -2.28 -14.17
CA HIS A 174 -7.41 -1.65 -13.20
C HIS A 174 -6.08 -2.37 -13.04
N ILE A 175 -5.94 -3.63 -13.48
CA ILE A 175 -4.72 -4.42 -13.32
C ILE A 175 -4.20 -4.81 -14.70
N VAL A 176 -3.17 -4.09 -15.17
CA VAL A 176 -2.61 -4.29 -16.52
C VAL A 176 -1.88 -5.64 -16.63
N ALA A 177 -1.24 -6.09 -15.55
CA ALA A 177 -0.36 -7.26 -15.52
C ALA A 177 -1.12 -8.60 -15.48
N GLN A 178 -1.94 -8.87 -16.49
CA GLN A 178 -2.81 -10.04 -16.51
C GLN A 178 -2.03 -11.34 -16.75
N GLU A 179 -1.11 -11.35 -17.71
CA GLU A 179 -0.44 -12.57 -18.17
C GLU A 179 0.80 -12.90 -17.33
N GLU A 180 1.46 -11.87 -16.79
CA GLU A 180 2.69 -11.99 -16.02
C GLU A 180 2.46 -12.05 -14.50
N PHE A 181 1.26 -11.69 -14.02
CA PHE A 181 0.97 -11.63 -12.59
C PHE A 181 -0.40 -12.19 -12.19
N VAL A 182 -1.51 -11.70 -12.76
CA VAL A 182 -2.85 -12.15 -12.31
C VAL A 182 -3.08 -13.63 -12.57
N ARG A 183 -2.85 -14.11 -13.81
CA ARG A 183 -3.05 -15.52 -14.17
C ARG A 183 -2.05 -16.47 -13.51
N PRO A 184 -0.73 -16.22 -13.54
CA PRO A 184 0.24 -17.18 -13.01
C PRO A 184 0.13 -17.40 -11.51
N TYR A 185 -0.18 -16.34 -10.75
CA TYR A 185 -0.29 -16.39 -9.30
C TYR A 185 -1.72 -16.55 -8.81
N GLY A 186 -2.69 -16.72 -9.72
CA GLY A 186 -4.08 -16.98 -9.39
C GLY A 186 -4.73 -15.87 -8.57
N ILE A 187 -4.44 -14.60 -8.88
CA ILE A 187 -5.00 -13.47 -8.14
C ILE A 187 -6.51 -13.40 -8.40
N ALA A 188 -7.30 -13.60 -7.36
CA ALA A 188 -8.75 -13.56 -7.39
C ALA A 188 -9.28 -12.15 -7.10
N SER A 189 -8.78 -11.53 -6.04
CA SER A 189 -9.23 -10.20 -5.59
C SER A 189 -8.03 -9.36 -5.11
N VAL A 190 -8.19 -8.04 -5.10
CA VAL A 190 -7.19 -7.12 -4.54
C VAL A 190 -7.87 -6.21 -3.53
N ILE A 191 -7.25 -6.06 -2.36
CA ILE A 191 -7.65 -5.05 -1.38
C ILE A 191 -6.47 -4.11 -1.12
N GLY A 192 -6.76 -2.87 -0.76
CA GLY A 192 -5.76 -1.89 -0.37
C GLY A 192 -6.26 -1.01 0.76
N LEU A 193 -5.36 -0.67 1.67
CA LEU A 193 -5.62 0.13 2.85
C LEU A 193 -4.67 1.31 2.85
N GLY A 194 -5.15 2.50 3.17
CA GLY A 194 -4.29 3.66 3.13
C GLY A 194 -4.99 4.96 3.46
N GLY A 195 -4.26 6.04 3.25
CA GLY A 195 -4.76 7.40 3.46
C GLY A 195 -3.63 8.41 3.56
N LEU A 196 -3.98 9.64 3.88
CA LEU A 196 -3.02 10.70 4.16
C LEU A 196 -2.53 10.62 5.60
N ILE A 197 -1.26 10.95 5.79
CA ILE A 197 -0.63 11.20 7.10
C ILE A 197 -0.46 12.71 7.33
N SER A 198 -0.10 13.11 8.55
CA SER A 198 -0.04 14.50 9.00
C SER A 198 0.91 15.40 8.19
N THR A 199 1.80 14.82 7.38
CA THR A 199 2.73 15.55 6.49
C THR A 199 2.13 15.88 5.13
N GLY A 200 0.94 15.36 4.82
CA GLY A 200 0.37 15.39 3.47
C GLY A 200 0.83 14.24 2.57
N ASP A 201 1.74 13.38 3.03
CA ASP A 201 2.11 12.17 2.30
C ASP A 201 0.95 11.14 2.35
N MET A 202 0.78 10.37 1.30
CA MET A 202 -0.09 9.20 1.25
C MET A 202 0.70 7.94 1.63
N PHE A 203 0.08 7.00 2.32
CA PHE A 203 0.56 5.62 2.40
C PHE A 203 -0.51 4.65 1.89
N ALA A 204 -0.09 3.49 1.41
CA ALA A 204 -0.97 2.43 0.97
C ALA A 204 -0.35 1.03 1.16
N LEU A 205 -1.05 0.15 1.85
CA LEU A 205 -0.82 -1.29 1.86
C LEU A 205 -1.72 -1.92 0.78
N ILE A 206 -1.16 -2.71 -0.13
CA ILE A 206 -1.90 -3.40 -1.20
C ILE A 206 -1.69 -4.90 -1.03
N LEU A 207 -2.78 -5.67 -1.02
CA LEU A 207 -2.78 -7.12 -0.83
C LEU A 207 -3.44 -7.81 -2.02
N PHE A 208 -2.68 -8.65 -2.72
CA PHE A 208 -3.10 -9.40 -3.90
C PHE A 208 -3.48 -10.82 -3.48
N SER A 209 -4.79 -11.09 -3.41
CA SER A 209 -5.31 -12.33 -2.84
C SER A 209 -5.49 -13.43 -3.88
N LYS A 210 -5.12 -14.65 -3.51
CA LYS A 210 -5.42 -15.90 -4.24
C LYS A 210 -6.84 -16.40 -3.96
N VAL A 211 -7.51 -15.82 -2.97
CA VAL A 211 -8.86 -16.18 -2.52
C VAL A 211 -9.83 -15.05 -2.87
N PRO A 212 -11.06 -15.36 -3.33
CA PRO A 212 -12.09 -14.35 -3.50
C PRO A 212 -12.40 -13.66 -2.17
N ILE A 213 -12.32 -12.34 -2.15
CA ILE A 213 -12.69 -11.53 -0.98
C ILE A 213 -14.08 -10.97 -1.24
N SER A 214 -15.02 -11.09 -0.30
CA SER A 214 -16.34 -10.45 -0.42
C SER A 214 -16.26 -8.96 -0.08
N ARG A 215 -17.29 -8.18 -0.47
CA ARG A 215 -17.35 -6.76 -0.12
C ARG A 215 -17.37 -6.54 1.39
N GLU A 216 -18.09 -7.39 2.12
CA GLU A 216 -18.18 -7.34 3.58
C GLU A 216 -16.81 -7.55 4.24
N VAL A 217 -16.02 -8.52 3.74
CA VAL A 217 -14.65 -8.74 4.23
C VAL A 217 -13.76 -7.55 3.89
N ALA A 218 -13.82 -7.01 2.68
CA ALA A 218 -13.07 -5.81 2.31
C ALA A 218 -13.39 -4.61 3.22
N ASP A 219 -14.66 -4.41 3.58
CA ASP A 219 -15.06 -3.34 4.50
C ASP A 219 -14.49 -3.53 5.92
N LEU A 220 -14.36 -4.78 6.40
CA LEU A 220 -13.68 -5.08 7.67
C LEU A 220 -12.20 -4.69 7.63
N PHE A 221 -11.52 -4.90 6.50
CA PHE A 221 -10.14 -4.45 6.32
C PHE A 221 -10.02 -2.92 6.33
N GLY A 222 -11.03 -2.19 5.84
CA GLY A 222 -11.09 -0.72 5.96
C GLY A 222 -10.95 -0.22 7.41
N VAL A 223 -11.45 -0.98 8.39
CA VAL A 223 -11.27 -0.68 9.82
C VAL A 223 -9.82 -0.88 10.27
N LEU A 224 -9.12 -1.86 9.70
CA LEU A 224 -7.70 -2.10 9.97
C LEU A 224 -6.82 -0.98 9.42
N GLY A 225 -7.18 -0.38 8.29
CA GLY A 225 -6.46 0.74 7.67
C GLY A 225 -6.27 1.94 8.60
N LEU A 226 -7.30 2.29 9.39
CA LEU A 226 -7.20 3.36 10.40
C LEU A 226 -6.20 3.02 11.52
N ASN A 227 -6.19 1.76 11.98
CA ASN A 227 -5.26 1.32 13.01
C ASN A 227 -3.83 1.27 12.49
N LEU A 228 -3.65 0.86 11.23
CA LEU A 228 -2.37 0.89 10.55
C LEU A 228 -1.83 2.32 10.50
N LYS A 229 -2.65 3.31 10.10
CA LYS A 229 -2.28 4.74 10.10
C LYS A 229 -1.75 5.18 11.47
N ILE A 230 -2.49 4.89 12.55
CA ILE A 230 -2.10 5.27 13.92
C ILE A 230 -0.77 4.64 14.31
N ALA A 231 -0.57 3.37 13.95
CA ALA A 231 0.58 2.60 14.40
C ALA A 231 1.89 2.99 13.68
N ILE A 232 1.81 3.38 12.40
CA ILE A 232 2.98 3.83 11.62
C ILE A 232 3.30 5.32 11.84
N LEU A 233 2.35 6.12 12.34
CA LEU A 233 2.45 7.57 12.48
C LEU A 233 3.70 8.03 13.27
N PRO A 234 4.04 7.44 14.45
CA PRO A 234 5.23 7.80 15.20
C PRO A 234 6.54 7.54 14.43
N MET A 235 6.56 6.51 13.59
CA MET A 235 7.74 6.16 12.81
C MET A 235 7.95 7.12 11.65
N ILE A 236 6.86 7.54 10.99
CA ILE A 236 6.94 8.44 9.86
C ILE A 236 7.28 9.88 10.30
N ASN A 237 6.77 10.32 11.46
CA ASN A 237 7.09 11.65 11.99
C ASN A 237 8.52 11.78 12.52
N ARG A 238 9.18 10.70 12.95
CA ARG A 238 10.58 10.75 13.41
C ARG A 238 11.57 11.18 12.32
N THR A 239 11.24 10.97 11.05
CA THR A 239 12.06 11.44 9.92
C THR A 239 12.13 12.97 9.85
N LEU A 240 11.14 13.71 10.37
CA LEU A 240 11.09 15.18 10.35
C LEU A 240 11.89 15.84 11.48
N LEU A 241 12.21 15.12 12.56
CA LEU A 241 12.93 15.67 13.71
C LEU A 241 14.45 15.50 13.62
N ARG A 242 14.93 14.93 12.50
CA ARG A 242 16.36 14.71 12.23
C ARG A 242 16.91 15.53 11.06
N SER A 243 16.11 16.43 10.48
CA SER A 243 16.53 17.41 9.46
C SER A 243 16.87 18.75 10.09
#